data_AF-A0A6I5C3M1-F1
#
_entry.id   AF-A0A6I5C3M1-F1
#
_cell.length_a   1.000
_cell.length_b   1.000
_cell.length_c   1.000
_cell.angle_alpha   90.00
_cell.angle_beta   90.00
_cell.angle_gamma   90.00
#
_symmetry.space_group_name_H-M   'P 1'
#
loop_
_entity.id
_entity.type
_entity.pdbx_description
1 polymer ?
#
loop_
_entity_poly.entity_id
_entity_poly.type
_entity_poly.pdbx_seq_one_letter_code
_entity_poly.pdbx_strand_id
1 'polypeptide(L)'
;AGSGRVIDVTGHRSTEEVCLAADALVTDYSSIMFDYAVLDRPVVVYADDWEVYRETRGVCFDLLETPPGPVARTPGELAGLFRDGAFAGPRSAALRAAFRERF
;
A
#
# COMPACT_ATOMS: atom_id res chain seq x y z
N ALA A 1 23.94 -16.11 -8.69
CA ALA A 1 23.76 -14.65 -8.71
C ALA A 1 22.29 -14.36 -8.48
N GLY A 2 21.92 -13.86 -7.30
CA GLY A 2 20.54 -13.44 -7.05
C GLY A 2 20.21 -12.32 -8.03
N SER A 3 19.14 -12.47 -8.82
CA SER A 3 18.72 -11.43 -9.74
C SER A 3 18.54 -10.13 -8.96
N GLY A 4 19.06 -9.00 -9.45
CA GLY A 4 18.88 -7.66 -8.86
C GLY A 4 17.43 -7.14 -8.91
N ARG A 5 16.45 -8.01 -8.66
CA ARG A 5 15.01 -7.73 -8.66
C ARG A 5 14.43 -7.54 -7.25
N VAL A 6 15.14 -8.02 -6.22
CA VAL A 6 14.76 -7.81 -4.82
C VAL A 6 15.98 -7.26 -4.09
N ILE A 7 15.82 -6.10 -3.48
CA ILE A 7 16.84 -5.43 -2.68
C ILE A 7 16.29 -5.36 -1.26
N ASP A 8 16.95 -6.00 -0.32
CA ASP A 8 16.60 -5.90 1.10
C ASP A 8 17.10 -4.56 1.64
N VAL A 9 16.17 -3.70 2.03
CA VAL A 9 16.42 -2.37 2.59
C VAL A 9 16.04 -2.28 4.07
N THR A 10 15.83 -3.40 4.75
CA THR A 10 15.42 -3.43 6.17
C THR A 10 16.43 -2.71 7.08
N GLY A 11 17.72 -2.75 6.73
CA GLY A 11 18.79 -2.05 7.45
C GLY A 11 19.00 -0.59 7.02
N HIS A 12 18.19 -0.06 6.11
CA HIS A 12 18.30 1.32 5.66
C HIS A 12 17.94 2.29 6.80
N ARG A 13 18.69 3.38 6.93
CA ARG A 13 18.57 4.28 8.09
C ARG A 13 17.34 5.18 8.07
N SER A 14 16.79 5.42 6.88
CA SER A 14 15.60 6.26 6.68
C SER A 14 14.62 5.52 5.79
N THR A 15 13.41 5.33 6.29
CA THR A 15 12.28 4.77 5.53
C THR A 15 11.80 5.79 4.50
N GLU A 16 11.87 7.08 4.82
CA GLU A 16 11.45 8.20 3.97
C GLU A 16 12.29 8.26 2.68
N GLU A 17 13.60 8.04 2.76
CA GLU A 17 14.46 7.95 1.58
C GLU A 17 14.07 6.79 0.67
N VAL A 18 13.71 5.64 1.24
CA VAL A 18 13.19 4.48 0.49
C VAL A 18 11.84 4.83 -0.16
N CYS A 19 10.94 5.50 0.57
CA CYS A 19 9.66 5.96 0.04
C CYS A 19 9.84 6.95 -1.12
N LEU A 20 10.78 7.90 -1.01
CA LEU A 20 11.09 8.86 -2.07
C LEU A 20 11.64 8.18 -3.33
N ALA A 21 12.39 7.09 -3.18
CA ALA A 21 12.91 6.29 -4.28
C ALA A 21 11.87 5.35 -4.91
N ALA A 22 10.78 5.04 -4.22
CA ALA A 22 9.76 4.10 -4.70
C ALA A 22 8.69 4.78 -5.57
N ASP A 23 8.33 4.13 -6.68
CA ASP A 23 7.24 4.55 -7.57
C ASP A 23 5.84 4.16 -7.05
N ALA A 24 5.77 3.12 -6.21
CA ALA A 24 4.54 2.66 -5.58
C ALA A 24 4.86 1.99 -4.24
N LEU A 25 3.88 1.99 -3.33
CA LEU A 25 3.93 1.29 -2.05
C LEU A 25 2.97 0.09 -2.06
N VAL A 26 3.46 -1.08 -1.65
CA VAL A 26 2.61 -2.20 -1.21
C VAL A 26 2.73 -2.28 0.30
N THR A 27 1.60 -2.23 0.99
CA THR A 27 1.58 -2.27 2.46
C THR A 27 0.31 -2.95 2.95
N ASP A 28 0.28 -3.31 4.21
CA ASP A 28 -0.82 -3.94 4.90
C ASP A 28 -1.55 -2.90 5.78
N TYR A 29 -1.59 -3.13 7.10
CA TYR A 29 -2.19 -2.25 8.10
C TYR A 29 -1.18 -1.25 8.71
N SER A 30 -0.01 -1.08 8.08
CA SER A 30 1.04 -0.18 8.54
C SER A 30 0.68 1.30 8.37
N SER A 31 1.03 2.12 9.37
CA SER A 31 0.82 3.58 9.32
C SER A 31 1.65 4.27 8.23
N ILE A 32 2.64 3.61 7.63
CA ILE A 32 3.45 4.16 6.53
C ILE A 32 2.60 4.61 5.34
N MET A 33 1.38 4.06 5.18
CA MET A 33 0.45 4.49 4.14
C MET A 33 0.10 5.98 4.23
N PHE A 34 0.01 6.53 5.44
CA PHE A 34 -0.30 7.94 5.68
C PHE A 34 0.86 8.83 5.20
N ASP A 35 2.09 8.49 5.61
CA ASP A 35 3.29 9.22 5.22
C ASP A 35 3.52 9.14 3.70
N TYR A 36 3.35 7.95 3.12
CA TYR A 36 3.57 7.74 1.68
C TYR A 36 2.50 8.42 0.82
N ALA A 37 1.25 8.52 1.29
CA ALA A 37 0.17 9.18 0.56
C ALA A 37 0.47 10.68 0.31
N VAL A 38 1.32 11.32 1.13
CA VAL A 38 1.79 12.69 0.91
C VAL A 38 2.53 12.85 -0.42
N LEU A 39 3.22 11.81 -0.88
CA LEU A 39 3.95 11.82 -2.15
C LEU A 39 3.03 11.81 -3.38
N ASP A 40 1.74 11.61 -3.18
CA ASP A 40 0.76 11.47 -4.24
C ASP A 40 1.17 10.39 -5.28
N ARG A 41 1.61 9.23 -4.77
CA ARG A 41 2.01 8.05 -5.53
C ARG A 41 1.13 6.83 -5.23
N PRO A 42 0.99 5.88 -6.17
CA PRO A 42 0.18 4.67 -5.98
C PRO A 42 0.48 3.91 -4.68
N VAL A 43 -0.59 3.50 -4.00
CA VAL A 43 -0.55 2.58 -2.86
C VAL A 43 -1.42 1.37 -3.18
N VAL A 44 -0.98 0.17 -2.84
CA VAL A 44 -1.78 -1.05 -2.87
C VAL A 44 -1.82 -1.64 -1.47
N VAL A 45 -3.02 -1.84 -0.95
CA VAL A 45 -3.22 -2.50 0.34
C VAL A 45 -3.29 -4.00 0.10
N TYR A 46 -2.43 -4.76 0.76
CA TYR A 46 -2.47 -6.22 0.80
C TYR A 46 -3.01 -6.65 2.16
N ALA A 47 -4.26 -7.13 2.20
CA ALA A 47 -5.00 -7.40 3.42
C ALA A 47 -5.57 -8.83 3.43
N ASP A 48 -4.71 -9.84 3.44
CA ASP A 48 -5.11 -11.26 3.36
C ASP A 48 -5.79 -11.80 4.63
N ASP A 49 -5.71 -11.07 5.74
CA ASP A 49 -6.21 -11.48 7.06
C ASP A 49 -7.01 -10.39 7.82
N TRP A 50 -7.59 -9.41 7.12
CA TRP A 50 -8.20 -8.21 7.72
C TRP A 50 -9.17 -8.51 8.86
N GLU A 51 -10.03 -9.51 8.66
CA GLU A 51 -11.07 -9.89 9.60
C GLU A 51 -10.42 -10.33 10.93
N VAL A 52 -9.36 -11.14 10.85
CA VAL A 52 -8.57 -11.57 12.01
C VAL A 52 -7.82 -10.40 12.62
N TYR A 53 -7.21 -9.55 11.80
CA TYR A 53 -6.46 -8.39 12.27
C TYR A 53 -7.35 -7.42 13.06
N ARG A 54 -8.53 -7.08 12.51
CA ARG A 54 -9.52 -6.20 13.15
C ARG A 54 -9.96 -6.76 14.50
N GLU A 55 -10.27 -8.04 14.59
CA GLU A 55 -10.75 -8.66 15.83
C GLU A 55 -9.67 -8.75 16.90
N THR A 56 -8.42 -9.04 16.51
CA THR A 56 -7.33 -9.31 17.45
C THR A 56 -6.59 -8.05 17.91
N ARG A 57 -6.42 -7.06 17.03
CA ARG A 57 -5.65 -5.84 17.31
C ARG A 57 -6.53 -4.63 17.57
N GLY A 58 -7.77 -4.65 17.08
CA GLY A 58 -8.60 -3.46 16.98
C GLY A 58 -8.05 -2.46 15.95
N VAL A 59 -8.91 -1.58 15.44
CA VAL A 59 -8.52 -0.58 14.44
C VAL A 59 -9.09 0.78 14.79
N CYS A 60 -8.31 1.84 14.56
CA CYS A 60 -8.74 3.21 14.80
C CYS A 60 -9.76 3.69 13.76
N PHE A 61 -9.72 3.11 12.56
CA PHE A 61 -10.65 3.37 11.46
C PHE A 61 -10.78 2.09 10.61
N ASP A 62 -11.86 2.00 9.82
CA ASP A 62 -12.00 0.92 8.85
C ASP A 62 -11.16 1.24 7.60
N LEU A 63 -10.02 0.55 7.47
CA LEU A 63 -9.11 0.69 6.33
C LEU A 63 -9.80 0.33 5.01
N LEU A 64 -10.73 -0.62 5.02
CA LEU A 64 -11.39 -1.08 3.80
C LEU A 64 -12.54 -0.17 3.36
N GLU A 65 -13.08 0.66 4.26
CA GLU A 65 -14.03 1.70 3.89
C GLU A 65 -13.37 2.88 3.17
N THR A 66 -12.12 3.22 3.53
CA THR A 66 -11.37 4.31 2.91
C THR A 66 -9.91 3.93 2.72
N PRO A 67 -9.59 3.04 1.76
CA PRO A 67 -8.21 2.66 1.52
C PRO A 67 -7.47 3.71 0.68
N PRO A 68 -6.14 3.85 0.84
CA PRO A 68 -5.31 4.76 0.04
C PRO A 68 -5.13 4.31 -1.42
N GLY A 69 -5.69 3.17 -1.81
CA GLY A 69 -5.62 2.61 -3.14
C GLY A 69 -6.30 1.24 -3.24
N PRO A 70 -6.10 0.49 -4.34
CA PRO A 70 -6.70 -0.83 -4.52
C PRO A 70 -6.33 -1.79 -3.38
N VAL A 71 -7.27 -2.65 -3.02
CA VAL A 71 -7.07 -3.70 -2.00
C VAL A 71 -6.96 -5.05 -2.71
N ALA A 72 -5.89 -5.79 -2.40
CA ALA A 72 -5.72 -7.18 -2.77
C ALA A 72 -5.80 -8.06 -1.51
N ARG A 73 -6.50 -9.19 -1.62
CA ARG A 73 -6.67 -10.20 -0.57
C ARG A 73 -5.87 -11.46 -0.84
N THR A 74 -5.32 -11.60 -2.05
CA THR A 74 -4.49 -12.75 -2.43
C THR A 74 -3.29 -12.33 -3.27
N PRO A 75 -2.20 -13.13 -3.31
CA PRO A 75 -1.05 -12.84 -4.16
C PRO A 75 -1.42 -12.76 -5.64
N GLY A 76 -2.43 -13.52 -6.07
CA GLY A 76 -2.92 -13.52 -7.46
C GLY A 76 -3.61 -12.21 -7.84
N GLU A 77 -4.42 -11.65 -6.94
CA GLU A 77 -5.04 -10.34 -7.11
C GLU A 77 -3.99 -9.23 -7.13
N LEU A 78 -3.04 -9.27 -6.19
CA LEU A 78 -1.93 -8.32 -6.13
C LEU A 78 -1.14 -8.33 -7.45
N ALA A 79 -0.71 -9.51 -7.90
CA ALA A 79 -0.02 -9.67 -9.17
C ALA A 79 -0.90 -9.29 -10.39
N GLY A 80 -2.22 -9.42 -10.29
CA GLY A 80 -3.17 -8.94 -11.29
C GLY A 80 -3.10 -7.42 -11.46
N LEU A 81 -3.24 -6.69 -10.35
CA LEU A 81 -3.22 -5.22 -10.32
C LEU A 81 -1.95 -4.60 -10.92
N PHE A 82 -0.80 -5.23 -10.72
CA PHE A 82 0.46 -4.76 -11.29
C PHE A 82 0.62 -5.14 -12.77
N ARG A 83 0.07 -6.28 -13.20
CA ARG A 83 0.15 -6.73 -14.61
C ARG A 83 -0.74 -5.92 -15.53
N ASP A 84 -1.92 -5.52 -15.08
CA ASP A 84 -2.88 -4.74 -15.89
C ASP A 84 -2.75 -3.22 -15.70
N GLY A 85 -1.91 -2.77 -14.75
CA GLY A 85 -1.68 -1.37 -14.46
C GLY A 85 -2.77 -0.72 -13.60
N ALA A 86 -3.75 -1.49 -13.11
CA ALA A 86 -4.84 -0.97 -12.28
C ALA A 86 -4.34 -0.36 -10.97
N PHE A 87 -3.17 -0.78 -10.47
CA PHE A 87 -2.52 -0.20 -9.28
C PHE A 87 -2.28 1.31 -9.40
N ALA A 88 -2.08 1.83 -10.61
CA ALA A 88 -1.87 3.26 -10.89
C ALA A 88 -2.99 3.88 -11.74
N GLY A 89 -4.10 3.16 -11.94
CA GLY A 89 -5.22 3.62 -12.77
C GLY A 89 -6.11 4.69 -12.11
N PRO A 90 -7.14 5.18 -12.82
CA PRO A 90 -8.02 6.25 -12.33
C PRO A 90 -8.71 5.93 -11.00
N ARG A 91 -9.09 4.67 -10.77
CA ARG A 91 -9.67 4.23 -9.49
C ARG A 91 -8.67 4.34 -8.34
N SER A 92 -7.40 3.96 -8.58
CA SER A 92 -6.34 4.11 -7.59
C SER A 92 -6.12 5.59 -7.23
N ALA A 93 -6.06 6.47 -8.23
CA ALA A 93 -5.96 7.90 -8.01
C ALA A 93 -7.15 8.48 -7.21
N ALA A 94 -8.38 8.04 -7.52
CA ALA A 94 -9.58 8.50 -6.80
C ALA A 94 -9.59 8.06 -5.32
N LEU A 95 -9.22 6.80 -5.05
CA LEU A 95 -9.09 6.28 -3.68
C LEU A 95 -8.02 7.05 -2.90
N ARG A 96 -6.85 7.26 -3.52
CA ARG A 96 -5.76 8.04 -2.93
C ARG A 96 -6.15 9.49 -2.65
N ALA A 97 -6.87 10.13 -3.57
CA ALA A 97 -7.35 11.50 -3.37
C ALA A 97 -8.31 11.59 -2.17
N ALA A 98 -9.29 10.69 -2.08
CA ALA A 98 -10.22 10.64 -0.95
C ALA A 98 -9.51 10.34 0.38
N PHE A 99 -8.49 9.47 0.37
CA PHE A 99 -7.68 9.17 1.55
C PHE A 99 -6.91 10.40 2.04
N ARG A 100 -6.23 11.13 1.13
CA ARG A 100 -5.48 12.37 1.43
C ARG A 100 -6.35 13.55 1.85
N GLU A 101 -7.63 13.55 1.44
CA GLU A 101 -8.58 14.57 1.89
C GLU A 101 -9.01 14.32 3.35
N ARG A 102 -9.08 13.04 3.74
CA ARG A 102 -9.50 12.64 5.09
C ARG A 102 -8.38 12.69 6.13
N PHE A 103 -7.15 12.39 5.73
CA PHE A 103 -5.98 12.24 6.60
C PHE A 103 -4.82 13.11 6.12
#